data_AF-L2GII9-F1
#
_entry.id   AF-L2GII9-F1
#
_cell.length_a   1.000
_cell.length_b   1.000
_cell.length_c   1.000
_cell.angle_alpha   90.00
_cell.angle_beta   90.00
_cell.angle_gamma   90.00
#
_symmetry.space_group_name_H-M   'P 1'
#
loop_
_entity.id
_entity.type
_entity.pdbx_description
1 polymer ?
#
loop_
_entity_poly.entity_id
_entity_poly.type
_entity_poly.pdbx_seq_one_letter_code
_entity_poly.pdbx_strand_id
1 'polypeptide(L)'
;MAATSVNDLLKRLEGAQHLMRINDDVWPTMFRCASVSVAEFEQLKKITNIVRQGRVISIGLDEVKFDNGSSYQPQPETLFVDCTADGLQKREAIPVFNGNLIKLQAVRACQQVFSAAFIAHVEAAYSDDEMKNRLRRPIPHPDQDFDWLVMTCLNFENTMRWHAQPETVKWLCQARLDWVGAMLATASTDGDSATDQDPMQAMAPKIYAACEKLKDLLAELPPKDAERVKAQTIDA
;
A
#
# COMPACT_ATOMS: atom_id res chain seq x y z
N MET A 1 4.59 -11.11 -16.07
CA MET A 1 3.42 -10.22 -16.16
C MET A 1 2.50 -10.65 -17.29
N ALA A 2 1.70 -11.67 -17.05
CA ALA A 2 0.77 -12.23 -18.03
C ALA A 2 -0.69 -12.16 -17.56
N ALA A 3 -0.97 -11.33 -16.55
CA ALA A 3 -2.30 -11.22 -15.98
C ALA A 3 -3.27 -10.62 -17.01
N THR A 4 -4.46 -11.18 -17.13
CA THR A 4 -5.49 -10.73 -18.10
C THR A 4 -6.60 -9.89 -17.48
N SER A 5 -6.63 -9.76 -16.15
CA SER A 5 -7.56 -8.92 -15.40
C SER A 5 -7.00 -8.64 -14.00
N VAL A 6 -7.58 -7.68 -13.27
CA VAL A 6 -7.24 -7.41 -11.86
C VAL A 6 -7.40 -8.68 -11.01
N ASN A 7 -8.49 -9.42 -11.19
CA ASN A 7 -8.74 -10.67 -10.45
C ASN A 7 -7.68 -11.75 -10.76
N ASP A 8 -7.27 -11.91 -12.02
CA ASP A 8 -6.18 -12.83 -12.38
C ASP A 8 -4.86 -12.41 -11.74
N LEU A 9 -4.55 -11.11 -11.72
CA LEU A 9 -3.35 -10.62 -11.03
C LEU A 9 -3.40 -10.92 -9.53
N LEU A 10 -4.50 -10.63 -8.85
CA LEU A 10 -4.65 -10.87 -7.41
C LEU A 10 -4.51 -12.37 -7.08
N LYS A 11 -5.07 -13.27 -7.89
CA LYS A 11 -4.88 -14.73 -7.74
C LYS A 11 -3.42 -15.16 -7.91
N ARG A 12 -2.69 -14.54 -8.85
CA ARG A 12 -1.26 -14.81 -9.05
C ARG A 12 -0.41 -14.30 -7.89
N LEU A 13 -0.74 -13.12 -7.36
CA LEU A 13 -0.09 -12.57 -6.17
C LEU A 13 -0.35 -13.47 -4.95
N GLU A 14 -1.56 -14.02 -4.84
CA GLU A 14 -1.87 -15.03 -3.84
C GLU A 14 -1.07 -16.32 -4.01
N GLY A 15 -1.01 -16.88 -5.22
CA GLY A 15 -0.19 -18.05 -5.51
C GLY A 15 1.31 -17.84 -5.27
N ALA A 16 1.77 -16.59 -5.32
CA ALA A 16 3.13 -16.18 -5.00
C ALA A 16 3.30 -15.70 -3.54
N GLN A 17 2.28 -15.84 -2.70
CA GLN A 17 2.26 -15.41 -1.28
C GLN A 17 2.58 -13.92 -1.04
N HIS A 18 2.41 -13.08 -2.05
CA HIS A 18 2.55 -11.61 -1.90
C HIS A 18 1.30 -10.99 -1.27
N LEU A 19 0.14 -11.58 -1.54
CA LEU A 19 -1.12 -11.31 -0.87
C LEU A 19 -1.67 -12.64 -0.35
N MET A 20 -2.44 -12.64 0.73
CA MET A 20 -2.93 -13.89 1.32
C MET A 20 -4.37 -13.71 1.80
N ARG A 21 -5.22 -14.73 1.59
CA ARG A 21 -6.61 -14.74 2.06
C ARG A 21 -6.76 -15.69 3.25
N ILE A 22 -7.34 -15.19 4.33
CA ILE A 22 -7.58 -16.01 5.54
C ILE A 22 -8.64 -17.09 5.28
N ASN A 23 -9.64 -16.78 4.46
CA ASN A 23 -10.76 -17.67 4.14
C ASN A 23 -10.84 -17.85 2.61
N ASP A 24 -10.74 -19.10 2.17
CA ASP A 24 -10.66 -19.46 0.75
C ASP A 24 -12.02 -19.39 0.03
N ASP A 25 -13.13 -19.50 0.79
CA ASP A 25 -14.51 -19.48 0.28
C ASP A 25 -15.01 -18.07 -0.06
N VAL A 26 -14.28 -17.03 0.36
CA VAL A 26 -14.68 -15.64 0.20
C VAL A 26 -13.60 -14.86 -0.53
N TRP A 27 -14.00 -14.17 -1.60
CA TRP A 27 -13.14 -13.22 -2.27
C TRP A 27 -13.15 -11.87 -1.54
N PRO A 28 -11.99 -11.31 -1.13
CA PRO A 28 -11.93 -10.01 -0.47
C PRO A 28 -12.37 -8.88 -1.39
N THR A 29 -13.03 -7.88 -0.82
CA THR A 29 -13.45 -6.65 -1.52
C THR A 29 -12.69 -5.42 -1.05
N MET A 30 -11.73 -5.59 -0.13
CA MET A 30 -11.01 -4.51 0.53
C MET A 30 -9.56 -4.92 0.74
N PHE A 31 -8.65 -3.95 0.69
CA PHE A 31 -7.25 -4.12 1.08
C PHE A 31 -6.85 -2.98 2.03
N ARG A 32 -6.31 -3.31 3.21
CA ARG A 32 -5.93 -2.35 4.27
C ARG A 32 -4.44 -2.41 4.64
N CYS A 33 -3.62 -2.95 3.74
CA CYS A 33 -2.18 -3.03 3.89
C CYS A 33 -1.68 -3.70 5.20
N ALA A 34 -2.45 -4.64 5.74
CA ALA A 34 -2.04 -5.44 6.87
C ALA A 34 -0.89 -6.38 6.43
N SER A 35 0.18 -6.39 7.21
CA SER A 35 1.31 -7.32 7.02
C SER A 35 1.36 -8.26 8.21
N VAL A 36 1.54 -9.55 7.90
CA VAL A 36 1.71 -10.62 8.88
C VAL A 36 2.81 -11.54 8.35
N SER A 37 3.56 -12.14 9.25
CA SER A 37 4.42 -13.27 8.90
C SER A 37 3.57 -14.47 8.46
N VAL A 38 4.17 -15.39 7.70
CA VAL A 38 3.51 -16.66 7.36
C VAL A 38 3.10 -17.42 8.62
N ALA A 39 3.93 -17.42 9.67
CA ALA A 39 3.62 -18.09 10.92
C ALA A 39 2.38 -17.50 11.63
N GLU A 40 2.26 -16.17 11.66
CA GLU A 40 1.08 -15.47 12.21
C GLU A 40 -0.17 -15.75 11.36
N PHE A 41 -0.03 -15.70 10.03
CA PHE A 41 -1.10 -16.01 9.10
C PHE A 41 -1.66 -17.43 9.31
N GLU A 42 -0.80 -18.43 9.50
CA GLU A 42 -1.23 -19.80 9.82
C GLU A 42 -1.97 -19.90 11.16
N GLN A 43 -1.68 -19.03 12.15
CA GLN A 43 -2.50 -18.97 13.36
C GLN A 43 -3.87 -18.33 13.09
N LEU A 44 -3.93 -17.28 12.27
CA LEU A 44 -5.19 -16.63 11.89
C LEU A 44 -6.12 -17.60 11.16
N LYS A 45 -5.58 -18.49 10.31
CA LYS A 45 -6.38 -19.53 9.61
C LYS A 45 -7.05 -20.53 10.54
N LYS A 46 -6.64 -20.64 11.81
CA LYS A 46 -7.30 -21.50 12.80
C LYS A 46 -8.65 -20.94 13.29
N ILE A 47 -8.92 -19.67 13.02
CA ILE A 47 -10.19 -19.03 13.39
C ILE A 47 -11.28 -19.49 12.40
N THR A 48 -12.13 -20.41 12.85
CA THR A 48 -13.22 -20.97 12.03
C THR A 48 -14.56 -20.30 12.28
N ASN A 49 -14.78 -19.76 13.48
CA ASN A 49 -16.01 -19.06 13.82
C ASN A 49 -16.00 -17.63 13.26
N ILE A 50 -16.37 -17.48 11.98
CA ILE A 50 -16.39 -16.20 11.26
C ILE A 50 -17.83 -15.75 11.05
N VAL A 51 -18.22 -14.64 11.68
CA VAL A 51 -19.55 -14.03 11.51
C VAL A 51 -19.47 -12.92 10.46
N ARG A 52 -20.19 -13.07 9.34
CA ARG A 52 -20.23 -12.10 8.22
C ARG A 52 -21.62 -11.49 8.08
N GLN A 53 -22.05 -10.71 9.07
CA GLN A 53 -23.41 -10.17 9.15
C GLN A 53 -23.49 -8.64 8.96
N GLY A 54 -22.46 -8.00 8.40
CA GLY A 54 -22.45 -6.54 8.17
C GLY A 54 -21.61 -5.80 9.21
N ARG A 55 -21.90 -4.52 9.44
CA ARG A 55 -21.20 -3.71 10.45
C ARG A 55 -21.85 -3.87 11.81
N VAL A 56 -21.05 -4.12 12.83
CA VAL A 56 -21.54 -4.12 14.22
C VAL A 56 -21.97 -2.71 14.60
N ILE A 57 -23.19 -2.57 15.13
CA ILE A 57 -23.75 -1.29 15.60
C ILE A 57 -23.87 -1.23 17.13
N SER A 58 -23.98 -2.38 17.80
CA SER A 58 -23.98 -2.45 19.27
C SER A 58 -23.58 -3.83 19.76
N ILE A 59 -22.89 -3.88 20.90
CA ILE A 59 -22.54 -5.10 21.62
C ILE A 59 -23.16 -5.03 23.01
N GLY A 60 -23.99 -6.02 23.34
CA GLY A 60 -24.57 -6.23 24.67
C GLY A 60 -24.11 -7.56 25.27
N LEU A 61 -24.65 -7.91 26.45
CA LEU A 61 -24.31 -9.16 27.15
C LEU A 61 -24.76 -10.40 26.36
N ASP A 62 -25.96 -10.35 25.79
CA ASP A 62 -26.60 -11.49 25.14
C ASP A 62 -26.77 -11.31 23.62
N GLU A 63 -26.36 -10.16 23.07
CA GLU A 63 -26.62 -9.83 21.68
C GLU A 63 -25.58 -8.87 21.09
N VAL A 64 -25.08 -9.22 19.90
CA VAL A 64 -24.36 -8.31 18.99
C VAL A 64 -25.31 -7.98 17.84
N LYS A 65 -25.56 -6.69 17.60
CA LYS A 65 -26.44 -6.21 16.52
C LYS A 65 -25.64 -5.70 15.33
N PHE A 66 -26.16 -5.94 14.14
CA PHE A 66 -25.57 -5.47 12.88
C PHE A 66 -26.44 -4.42 12.17
N ASP A 67 -25.82 -3.63 11.29
CA ASP A 67 -26.45 -2.54 10.54
C ASP A 67 -27.58 -2.99 9.60
N ASN A 68 -27.57 -4.24 9.17
CA ASN A 68 -28.63 -4.85 8.36
C ASN A 68 -29.82 -5.39 9.19
N GLY A 69 -29.83 -5.19 10.51
CA GLY A 69 -30.88 -5.64 11.42
C GLY A 69 -30.74 -7.09 11.91
N SER A 70 -29.73 -7.83 11.46
CA SER A 70 -29.41 -9.16 12.01
C SER A 70 -28.72 -9.06 13.37
N SER A 71 -28.69 -10.18 14.09
CA SER A 71 -27.97 -10.29 15.36
C SER A 71 -27.28 -11.64 15.55
N TYR A 72 -26.26 -11.62 16.40
CA TYR A 72 -25.47 -12.77 16.82
C TYR A 72 -25.53 -12.87 18.34
N GLN A 73 -25.80 -14.07 18.84
CA GLN A 73 -25.78 -14.36 20.28
C GLN A 73 -24.38 -14.83 20.69
N PRO A 74 -23.60 -14.01 21.42
CA PRO A 74 -22.30 -14.43 21.93
C PRO A 74 -22.45 -15.46 23.05
N GLN A 75 -21.36 -16.19 23.33
CA GLN A 75 -21.29 -17.01 24.54
C GLN A 75 -21.19 -16.09 25.78
N PRO A 76 -21.69 -16.54 26.95
CA PRO A 76 -21.47 -15.81 28.20
C PRO A 76 -19.98 -15.51 28.43
N GLU A 77 -19.69 -14.37 29.06
CA GLU A 77 -18.32 -13.94 29.42
C GLU A 77 -17.37 -13.74 28.22
N THR A 78 -17.92 -13.50 27.02
CA THR A 78 -17.12 -13.19 25.83
C THR A 78 -16.42 -11.83 25.97
N LEU A 79 -15.10 -11.81 25.78
CA LEU A 79 -14.32 -10.58 25.59
C LEU A 79 -14.45 -10.10 24.14
N PHE A 80 -14.86 -8.86 23.97
CA PHE A 80 -14.87 -8.19 22.67
C PHE A 80 -13.65 -7.27 22.54
N VAL A 81 -12.90 -7.45 21.46
CA VAL A 81 -11.80 -6.54 21.07
C VAL A 81 -12.19 -5.85 19.77
N ASP A 82 -12.46 -4.55 19.84
CA ASP A 82 -12.78 -3.75 18.67
C ASP A 82 -11.49 -3.22 18.00
N CYS A 83 -11.13 -3.85 16.87
CA CYS A 83 -10.01 -3.44 16.02
C CYS A 83 -10.50 -2.77 14.72
N THR A 84 -11.70 -2.20 14.70
CA THR A 84 -12.29 -1.60 13.48
C THR A 84 -11.85 -0.15 13.22
N ALA A 85 -11.03 0.43 14.09
CA ALA A 85 -10.54 1.79 13.94
C ALA A 85 -9.79 1.99 12.62
N ASP A 86 -10.25 2.93 11.79
CA ASP A 86 -9.58 3.33 10.54
C ASP A 86 -8.54 4.42 10.83
N GLY A 87 -7.44 4.02 11.48
CA GLY A 87 -6.36 4.94 11.87
C GLY A 87 -5.61 5.56 10.69
N LEU A 88 -5.74 4.98 9.50
CA LEU A 88 -5.10 5.43 8.26
C LEU A 88 -6.13 5.57 7.14
N GLN A 89 -7.23 6.27 7.43
CA GLN A 89 -8.31 6.49 6.47
C GLN A 89 -7.77 7.03 5.14
N LYS A 90 -8.28 6.47 4.03
CA LYS A 90 -8.06 7.00 2.68
C LYS A 90 -8.57 8.44 2.61
N ARG A 91 -7.69 9.35 2.18
CA ARG A 91 -7.99 10.77 1.98
C ARG A 91 -7.58 11.17 0.57
N GLU A 92 -8.21 12.22 0.07
CA GLU A 92 -7.85 12.83 -1.19
C GLU A 92 -6.37 13.27 -1.17
N ALA A 93 -5.65 12.94 -2.25
CA ALA A 93 -4.28 13.38 -2.42
C ALA A 93 -4.25 14.88 -2.68
N ILE A 94 -3.43 15.61 -1.95
CA ILE A 94 -3.25 17.06 -2.11
C ILE A 94 -1.75 17.39 -2.07
N PRO A 95 -1.31 18.56 -2.54
CA PRO A 95 0.10 18.94 -2.44
C PRO A 95 0.62 18.82 -1.01
N VAL A 96 1.81 18.24 -0.86
CA VAL A 96 2.49 18.10 0.44
C VAL A 96 2.98 19.47 0.90
N PHE A 97 3.56 20.25 0.00
CA PHE A 97 4.02 21.61 0.27
C PHE A 97 3.05 22.60 -0.37
N ASN A 98 2.53 23.52 0.44
CA ASN A 98 1.64 24.58 0.00
C ASN A 98 1.98 25.88 0.75
N GLY A 99 3.04 26.55 0.29
CA GLY A 99 3.60 27.72 0.96
C GLY A 99 4.09 27.36 2.37
N ASN A 100 3.57 28.03 3.39
CA ASN A 100 3.97 27.83 4.78
C ASN A 100 3.31 26.60 5.46
N LEU A 101 2.62 25.74 4.69
CA LEU A 101 1.92 24.57 5.22
C LEU A 101 2.49 23.29 4.62
N ILE A 102 2.90 22.37 5.51
CA ILE A 102 3.27 20.99 5.15
C ILE A 102 2.11 20.06 5.52
N LYS A 103 1.50 19.41 4.53
CA LYS A 103 0.45 18.41 4.70
C LYS A 103 1.04 17.00 4.61
N LEU A 104 1.29 16.39 5.78
CA LEU A 104 1.83 15.04 5.88
C LEU A 104 0.90 14.02 5.24
N GLN A 105 1.42 13.31 4.23
CA GLN A 105 0.76 12.23 3.52
C GLN A 105 1.78 11.13 3.26
N ALA A 106 1.30 9.91 3.03
CA ALA A 106 2.17 8.83 2.60
C ALA A 106 2.74 9.17 1.21
N VAL A 107 4.05 9.10 1.04
CA VAL A 107 4.72 9.18 -0.27
C VAL A 107 5.35 7.84 -0.65
N ARG A 108 5.28 6.88 0.29
CA ARG A 108 5.62 5.47 0.13
C ARG A 108 4.46 4.66 0.68
N ALA A 109 4.03 3.65 -0.07
CA ALA A 109 2.83 2.89 0.25
C ALA A 109 2.93 2.31 1.68
N CYS A 110 1.95 2.65 2.51
CA CYS A 110 1.78 2.12 3.87
C CYS A 110 2.93 2.42 4.86
N GLN A 111 3.78 3.43 4.58
CA GLN A 111 4.94 3.75 5.42
C GLN A 111 4.95 5.21 5.84
N GLN A 112 4.19 5.51 6.90
CA GLN A 112 4.00 6.89 7.35
C GLN A 112 5.25 7.50 7.96
N VAL A 113 6.00 6.72 8.73
CA VAL A 113 7.23 7.20 9.37
C VAL A 113 8.33 7.46 8.35
N PHE A 114 8.51 6.56 7.36
CA PHE A 114 9.41 6.81 6.24
C PHE A 114 8.97 8.07 5.46
N SER A 115 7.67 8.17 5.14
CA SER A 115 7.15 9.28 4.35
C SER A 115 7.38 10.62 5.04
N ALA A 116 7.13 10.71 6.35
CA ALA A 116 7.40 11.92 7.13
C ALA A 116 8.89 12.28 7.14
N ALA A 117 9.78 11.30 7.34
CA ALA A 117 11.23 11.52 7.30
C ALA A 117 11.70 11.99 5.92
N PHE A 118 11.16 11.40 4.85
CA PHE A 118 11.46 11.80 3.49
C PHE A 118 10.98 13.21 3.18
N ILE A 119 9.76 13.57 3.56
CA ILE A 119 9.23 14.94 3.43
C ILE A 119 10.13 15.94 4.15
N ALA A 120 10.59 15.62 5.36
CA ALA A 120 11.50 16.48 6.12
C ALA A 120 12.88 16.65 5.47
N HIS A 121 13.48 15.56 4.96
CA HIS A 121 14.74 15.62 4.22
C HIS A 121 14.63 16.59 3.04
N VAL A 122 13.50 16.52 2.36
CA VAL A 122 13.23 17.24 1.14
C VAL A 122 13.04 18.72 1.37
N GLU A 123 12.29 19.04 2.42
CA GLU A 123 12.10 20.41 2.86
C GLU A 123 13.45 21.09 3.11
N ALA A 124 14.41 20.34 3.67
CA ALA A 124 15.76 20.83 3.95
C ALA A 124 16.69 20.86 2.72
N ALA A 125 16.51 19.95 1.75
CA ALA A 125 17.45 19.78 0.64
C ALA A 125 17.06 20.57 -0.62
N TYR A 126 15.78 20.87 -0.83
CA TYR A 126 15.27 21.54 -2.02
C TYR A 126 14.63 22.88 -1.65
N SER A 127 14.82 23.93 -2.45
CA SER A 127 14.25 25.27 -2.17
C SER A 127 12.94 25.55 -2.93
N ASP A 128 12.66 24.79 -3.99
CA ASP A 128 11.51 25.01 -4.87
C ASP A 128 10.36 24.05 -4.56
N ASP A 129 9.18 24.60 -4.27
CA ASP A 129 7.98 23.83 -3.91
C ASP A 129 7.46 22.95 -5.07
N GLU A 130 7.71 23.34 -6.33
CA GLU A 130 7.33 22.52 -7.49
C GLU A 130 8.19 21.25 -7.53
N MET A 131 9.52 21.40 -7.48
CA MET A 131 10.46 20.28 -7.35
C MET A 131 10.20 19.46 -6.08
N LYS A 132 9.87 20.13 -4.97
CA LYS A 132 9.48 19.45 -3.74
C LYS A 132 8.26 18.57 -3.99
N ASN A 133 7.15 19.07 -4.50
CA ASN A 133 5.94 18.26 -4.71
C ASN A 133 6.12 17.18 -5.78
N ARG A 134 6.86 17.44 -6.87
CA ARG A 134 7.12 16.48 -7.96
C ARG A 134 7.67 15.15 -7.46
N LEU A 135 8.57 15.21 -6.49
CA LEU A 135 9.24 14.04 -5.91
C LEU A 135 8.44 13.42 -4.74
N ARG A 136 7.26 13.94 -4.36
CA ARG A 136 6.51 13.51 -3.15
C ARG A 136 5.05 13.31 -3.50
N ARG A 137 4.79 12.71 -4.67
CA ARG A 137 3.43 12.36 -5.08
C ARG A 137 2.79 11.52 -3.97
N PRO A 138 1.67 11.98 -3.37
CA PRO A 138 1.01 11.22 -2.33
C PRO A 138 0.53 9.87 -2.86
N ILE A 139 0.56 8.86 -1.98
CA ILE A 139 0.04 7.52 -2.22
C ILE A 139 -1.12 7.33 -1.24
N PRO A 140 -2.38 7.47 -1.68
CA PRO A 140 -3.55 7.25 -0.82
C PRO A 140 -3.52 5.86 -0.18
N HIS A 141 -4.00 5.77 1.07
CA HIS A 141 -4.12 4.47 1.74
C HIS A 141 -5.18 3.62 1.03
N PRO A 142 -4.96 2.31 0.84
CA PRO A 142 -5.89 1.47 0.11
C PRO A 142 -7.19 1.25 0.90
N ASP A 143 -8.29 1.10 0.17
CA ASP A 143 -9.60 0.71 0.70
C ASP A 143 -10.36 -0.31 -0.18
N GLN A 144 -10.06 -0.38 -1.48
CA GLN A 144 -10.56 -1.41 -2.40
C GLN A 144 -9.54 -2.53 -2.62
N ASP A 145 -9.99 -3.69 -3.07
CA ASP A 145 -9.14 -4.83 -3.42
C ASP A 145 -8.10 -4.50 -4.52
N PHE A 146 -8.49 -3.69 -5.51
CA PHE A 146 -7.62 -3.26 -6.59
C PHE A 146 -6.63 -2.15 -6.20
N ASP A 147 -6.76 -1.52 -5.04
CA ASP A 147 -5.88 -0.42 -4.64
C ASP A 147 -4.43 -0.87 -4.43
N TRP A 148 -4.17 -2.19 -4.27
CA TRP A 148 -2.81 -2.73 -4.32
C TRP A 148 -2.09 -2.37 -5.63
N LEU A 149 -2.80 -2.40 -6.77
CA LEU A 149 -2.24 -2.07 -8.08
C LEU A 149 -1.93 -0.56 -8.15
N VAL A 150 -2.85 0.26 -7.68
CA VAL A 150 -2.72 1.73 -7.65
C VAL A 150 -1.50 2.12 -6.83
N MET A 151 -1.43 1.66 -5.57
CA MET A 151 -0.33 2.01 -4.69
C MET A 151 1.01 1.47 -5.21
N THR A 152 1.03 0.29 -5.84
CA THR A 152 2.26 -0.29 -6.40
C THR A 152 2.77 0.55 -7.56
N CYS A 153 1.89 0.96 -8.48
CA CYS A 153 2.25 1.85 -9.58
C CYS A 153 2.79 3.21 -9.07
N LEU A 154 2.09 3.86 -8.13
CA LEU A 154 2.53 5.12 -7.56
C LEU A 154 3.87 4.99 -6.81
N ASN A 155 4.06 3.88 -6.10
CA ASN A 155 5.29 3.61 -5.37
C ASN A 155 6.48 3.43 -6.32
N PHE A 156 6.28 2.74 -7.43
CA PHE A 156 7.29 2.61 -8.49
C PHE A 156 7.63 3.95 -9.15
N GLU A 157 6.61 4.74 -9.52
CA GLU A 157 6.83 6.05 -10.11
C GLU A 157 7.60 6.99 -9.17
N ASN A 158 7.23 7.02 -7.88
CA ASN A 158 7.96 7.77 -6.87
C ASN A 158 9.41 7.30 -6.75
N THR A 159 9.62 5.97 -6.66
CA THR A 159 10.97 5.39 -6.59
C THR A 159 11.83 5.80 -7.79
N MET A 160 11.29 5.73 -9.01
CA MET A 160 11.99 6.17 -10.21
C MET A 160 12.35 7.65 -10.17
N ARG A 161 11.44 8.52 -9.71
CA ARG A 161 11.71 9.96 -9.55
C ARG A 161 12.80 10.22 -8.52
N TRP A 162 12.81 9.48 -7.41
CA TRP A 162 13.84 9.60 -6.37
C TRP A 162 15.21 9.17 -6.88
N HIS A 163 15.28 8.05 -7.61
CA HIS A 163 16.54 7.55 -8.18
C HIS A 163 17.10 8.41 -9.31
N ALA A 164 16.29 9.28 -9.92
CA ALA A 164 16.77 10.29 -10.85
C ALA A 164 17.49 11.48 -10.16
N GLN A 165 17.49 11.56 -8.82
CA GLN A 165 18.06 12.66 -8.05
C GLN A 165 19.23 12.19 -7.19
N PRO A 166 20.49 12.54 -7.53
CA PRO A 166 21.68 12.04 -6.81
C PRO A 166 21.68 12.33 -5.30
N GLU A 167 21.26 13.53 -4.89
CA GLU A 167 21.20 13.89 -3.47
C GLU A 167 20.15 13.09 -2.71
N THR A 168 19.01 12.80 -3.36
CA THR A 168 17.96 11.96 -2.77
C THR A 168 18.46 10.52 -2.62
N VAL A 169 19.10 9.96 -3.65
CA VAL A 169 19.69 8.60 -3.58
C VAL A 169 20.70 8.49 -2.43
N LYS A 170 21.60 9.48 -2.31
CA LYS A 170 22.58 9.52 -1.22
C LYS A 170 21.91 9.47 0.16
N TRP A 171 20.82 10.19 0.35
CA TRP A 171 20.06 10.15 1.61
C TRP A 171 19.37 8.80 1.81
N LEU A 172 18.72 8.25 0.78
CA LEU A 172 18.03 6.95 0.84
C LEU A 172 18.97 5.83 1.27
N CYS A 173 20.20 5.79 0.73
CA CYS A 173 21.22 4.80 1.12
C CYS A 173 21.61 4.86 2.61
N GLN A 174 21.36 5.99 3.29
CA GLN A 174 21.66 6.19 4.71
C GLN A 174 20.40 6.12 5.59
N ALA A 175 19.21 6.13 4.98
CA ALA A 175 17.95 6.17 5.68
C ALA A 175 17.59 4.78 6.24
N ARG A 176 17.74 4.58 7.55
CA ARG A 176 17.36 3.32 8.24
C ARG A 176 15.90 2.90 8.02
N LEU A 177 15.03 3.85 7.68
CA LEU A 177 13.61 3.59 7.41
C LEU A 177 13.37 3.09 5.97
N ASP A 178 14.38 3.10 5.11
CA ASP A 178 14.29 2.60 3.73
C ASP A 178 14.53 1.09 3.67
N TRP A 179 13.47 0.32 3.89
CA TRP A 179 13.55 -1.14 3.77
C TRP A 179 13.81 -1.62 2.33
N VAL A 180 13.45 -0.84 1.29
CA VAL A 180 13.70 -1.21 -0.12
C VAL A 180 15.20 -1.16 -0.38
N GLY A 181 15.84 -0.07 0.04
CA GLY A 181 17.30 0.05 0.00
C GLY A 181 17.99 -1.08 0.77
N ALA A 182 17.49 -1.40 1.97
CA ALA A 182 18.02 -2.52 2.76
C ALA A 182 17.89 -3.87 2.05
N MET A 183 16.74 -4.17 1.42
CA MET A 183 16.55 -5.42 0.67
C MET A 183 17.45 -5.52 -0.55
N LEU A 184 17.59 -4.44 -1.33
CA LEU A 184 18.47 -4.43 -2.50
C LEU A 184 19.93 -4.63 -2.10
N ALA A 185 20.37 -3.99 -1.02
CA ALA A 185 21.71 -4.17 -0.48
C ALA A 185 22.00 -5.63 -0.07
N THR A 186 21.03 -6.32 0.56
CA THR A 186 21.17 -7.74 0.92
C THR A 186 21.18 -8.68 -0.29
N ALA A 187 20.46 -8.36 -1.36
CA ALA A 187 20.47 -9.18 -2.57
C ALA A 187 21.80 -9.09 -3.34
N SER A 188 22.52 -7.97 -3.21
CA SER A 188 23.83 -7.74 -3.84
C SER A 188 24.98 -8.46 -3.14
N THR A 189 24.81 -8.95 -1.90
CA THR A 189 25.89 -9.63 -1.15
C THR A 189 25.99 -11.13 -1.43
N ASP A 190 25.00 -11.73 -2.11
CA ASP A 190 24.91 -13.19 -2.32
C ASP A 190 25.45 -13.67 -3.69
N GLY A 191 26.06 -12.78 -4.50
CA GLY A 191 26.67 -13.16 -5.78
C GLY A 191 27.72 -12.17 -6.26
N ASP A 192 28.92 -12.66 -6.58
CA ASP A 192 30.08 -11.89 -7.04
C ASP A 192 29.79 -10.98 -8.25
N SER A 193 30.08 -9.69 -8.03
CA SER A 193 30.75 -8.71 -8.91
C SER A 193 30.05 -7.36 -8.75
N ALA A 194 30.73 -6.44 -8.09
CA ALA A 194 30.33 -5.04 -8.04
C ALA A 194 30.39 -4.47 -9.48
N THR A 195 29.28 -4.56 -10.20
CA THR A 195 29.02 -3.65 -11.29
C THR A 195 28.72 -2.29 -10.68
N ASP A 196 29.44 -1.23 -11.08
CA ASP A 196 29.17 0.17 -10.72
C ASP A 196 27.80 0.69 -11.19
N GLN A 197 26.91 -0.20 -11.64
CA GLN A 197 25.58 0.13 -12.12
C GLN A 197 24.61 0.16 -10.95
N ASP A 198 23.92 1.29 -10.77
CA ASP A 198 22.79 1.40 -9.84
C ASP A 198 21.82 0.24 -10.11
N PRO A 199 21.59 -0.68 -9.14
CA PRO A 199 20.65 -1.79 -9.29
C PRO A 199 19.26 -1.32 -9.76
N MET A 200 18.87 -0.09 -9.41
CA MET A 200 17.63 0.51 -9.87
C MET A 200 17.62 0.81 -11.38
N GLN A 201 18.74 1.19 -11.99
CA GLN A 201 18.85 1.38 -13.45
C GLN A 201 18.64 0.06 -14.20
N ALA A 202 19.20 -1.04 -13.70
CA ALA A 202 18.99 -2.37 -14.29
C ALA A 202 17.54 -2.85 -14.17
N MET A 203 16.84 -2.43 -13.11
CA MET A 203 15.43 -2.77 -12.86
C MET A 203 14.44 -1.83 -13.53
N ALA A 204 14.86 -0.62 -13.94
CA ALA A 204 14.00 0.41 -14.50
C ALA A 204 13.12 -0.08 -15.67
N PRO A 205 13.62 -0.81 -16.70
CA PRO A 205 12.76 -1.31 -17.78
C PRO A 205 11.66 -2.26 -17.28
N LYS A 206 11.97 -3.10 -16.29
CA LYS A 206 11.00 -4.03 -15.68
C LYS A 206 9.95 -3.27 -14.88
N ILE A 207 10.37 -2.24 -14.15
CA ILE A 207 9.48 -1.36 -13.37
C ILE A 207 8.53 -0.59 -14.30
N TYR A 208 9.03 -0.03 -15.41
CA TYR A 208 8.20 0.66 -16.39
C TYR A 208 7.16 -0.27 -17.02
N ALA A 209 7.60 -1.42 -17.54
CA ALA A 209 6.67 -2.41 -18.07
C ALA A 209 5.62 -2.82 -17.03
N ALA A 210 6.02 -2.92 -15.75
CA ALA A 210 5.10 -3.24 -14.67
C ALA A 210 4.07 -2.15 -14.41
N CYS A 211 4.49 -0.89 -14.38
CA CYS A 211 3.58 0.23 -14.26
C CYS A 211 2.59 0.28 -15.44
N GLU A 212 3.06 0.10 -16.67
CA GLU A 212 2.20 0.04 -17.86
C GLU A 212 1.16 -1.07 -17.74
N LYS A 213 1.60 -2.29 -17.39
CA LYS A 213 0.67 -3.40 -17.23
C LYS A 213 -0.34 -3.18 -16.11
N LEU A 214 0.06 -2.58 -14.99
CA LEU A 214 -0.86 -2.23 -13.90
C LEU A 214 -1.88 -1.19 -14.36
N LYS A 215 -1.45 -0.18 -15.13
CA LYS A 215 -2.34 0.85 -15.70
C LYS A 215 -3.34 0.25 -16.68
N ASP A 216 -2.92 -0.68 -17.54
CA ASP A 216 -3.82 -1.39 -18.46
C ASP A 216 -4.91 -2.15 -17.70
N LEU A 217 -4.52 -2.91 -16.66
CA LEU A 217 -5.48 -3.66 -15.84
C LEU A 217 -6.44 -2.74 -15.08
N LEU A 218 -5.97 -1.58 -14.62
CA LEU A 218 -6.80 -0.58 -13.96
C LEU A 218 -7.76 0.11 -14.95
N ALA A 219 -7.38 0.26 -16.22
CA ALA A 219 -8.23 0.85 -17.25
C ALA A 219 -9.43 -0.04 -17.63
N GLU A 220 -9.34 -1.35 -17.38
CA GLU A 220 -10.41 -2.33 -17.58
C GLU A 220 -11.43 -2.37 -16.43
N LEU A 221 -11.23 -1.60 -15.36
CA LEU A 221 -12.15 -1.54 -14.24
C LEU A 221 -13.52 -0.96 -14.64
N PRO A 222 -14.60 -1.34 -13.94
CA PRO A 222 -15.91 -0.72 -14.13
C PRO A 222 -15.84 0.82 -13.97
N PRO A 223 -16.69 1.60 -14.66
CA PRO A 223 -16.60 3.06 -14.71
C PRO A 223 -16.45 3.74 -13.34
N LYS A 224 -17.23 3.28 -12.35
CA LYS A 224 -17.20 3.80 -10.97
C LYS A 224 -15.82 3.62 -10.31
N ASP A 225 -15.17 2.49 -10.55
CA ASP A 225 -13.85 2.21 -9.97
C ASP A 225 -12.74 2.90 -10.77
N ALA A 226 -12.90 3.05 -12.09
CA ALA A 226 -11.98 3.84 -12.91
C ALA A 226 -11.97 5.33 -12.47
N GLU A 227 -13.11 5.92 -12.13
CA GLU A 227 -13.19 7.26 -11.56
C GLU A 227 -12.46 7.37 -10.21
N ARG A 228 -12.62 6.36 -9.35
CA ARG A 228 -11.90 6.28 -8.07
C ARG A 228 -10.40 6.20 -8.27
N VAL A 229 -9.91 5.48 -9.28
CA VAL A 229 -8.49 5.42 -9.61
C VAL A 229 -7.99 6.79 -10.09
N LYS A 230 -8.71 7.44 -11.01
CA LYS A 230 -8.34 8.77 -11.52
C LYS A 230 -8.21 9.82 -10.42
N ALA A 231 -9.11 9.80 -9.43
CA ALA A 231 -9.04 10.70 -8.27
C ALA A 231 -7.82 10.47 -7.37
N GLN A 232 -7.21 9.29 -7.42
CA GLN A 232 -6.01 8.94 -6.63
C GLN A 232 -4.72 9.29 -7.38
N THR A 233 -4.76 9.26 -8.71
CA THR A 233 -3.61 9.52 -9.57
C THR A 233 -3.63 10.96 -10.08
N ILE A 234 -3.50 11.94 -9.18
CA ILE A 234 -3.28 13.33 -9.61
C ILE A 234 -1.94 13.39 -10.34
N ASP A 235 -1.92 13.87 -11.58
CA ASP A 235 -0.69 14.31 -12.22
C ASP A 235 -0.27 15.61 -11.51
N ALA A 236 0.60 15.44 -10.50
CA ALA A 236 1.26 16.53 -9.79
C ALA A 236 2.52 16.96 -10.53
#